data_AF-A0A6P8HZ33-F1
#
_entry.id   AF-A0A6P8HZ33-F1
#
_cell.length_a   1.000
_cell.length_b   1.000
_cell.length_c   1.000
_cell.angle_alpha   90.00
_cell.angle_beta   90.00
_cell.angle_gamma   90.00
#
_symmetry.space_group_name_H-M   'P 1'
#
loop_
_entity.id
_entity.type
_entity.pdbx_description
1 polymer ?
#
loop_
_entity_poly.entity_id
_entity_poly.type
_entity_poly.pdbx_seq_one_letter_code
_entity_poly.pdbx_strand_id
1 'polypeptide(L)'
;MASVASSNVSDLVTRTEKLSIKCIASNTKILKTRITKLEKMYETMKQQQDDIQYLLDAVLKWDEDFKRVVRFSQGVPHMRGTKDTCSKIKTIMIPNGEFDRTIKILEKENVSGFARVVLLFADFKSLLDEKSPTAKFSETVRQTLGEIIGTLYTILNLFYDQ
;
A
#
# COMPACT_ATOMS: atom_id res chain seq x y z
N MET A 1 -13.19 -19.23 71.89
CA MET A 1 -13.90 -18.37 70.91
C MET A 1 -12.97 -17.67 69.90
N ALA A 2 -11.64 -17.55 70.13
CA ALA A 2 -10.71 -16.88 69.21
C ALA A 2 -10.38 -17.66 67.90
N SER A 3 -10.53 -18.99 67.89
CA SER A 3 -10.16 -19.85 66.75
C SER A 3 -11.05 -19.66 65.51
N VAL A 4 -12.34 -19.35 65.70
CA VAL A 4 -13.33 -19.25 64.61
C VAL A 4 -13.21 -17.93 63.83
N ALA A 5 -12.73 -16.85 64.47
CA ALA A 5 -12.46 -15.59 63.80
C ALA A 5 -11.22 -15.66 62.90
N SER A 6 -10.19 -16.41 63.31
CA SER A 6 -8.93 -16.55 62.56
C SER A 6 -9.08 -17.36 61.27
N SER A 7 -9.93 -18.41 61.26
CA SER A 7 -10.15 -19.21 60.04
C SER A 7 -10.91 -18.42 58.97
N ASN A 8 -11.95 -17.68 59.39
CA ASN A 8 -12.77 -16.88 58.49
C ASN A 8 -11.99 -15.73 57.84
N VAL A 9 -11.07 -15.10 58.57
CA VAL A 9 -10.19 -14.05 58.02
C VAL A 9 -9.21 -14.64 57.01
N SER A 10 -8.63 -15.82 57.25
CA SER A 10 -7.73 -16.47 56.29
C SER A 10 -8.44 -16.90 54.99
N ASP A 11 -9.69 -17.36 55.09
CA ASP A 11 -10.53 -17.71 53.94
C ASP A 11 -10.94 -16.47 53.11
N LEU A 12 -11.17 -15.33 53.77
CA LEU A 12 -11.44 -14.05 53.12
C LEU A 12 -10.21 -13.50 52.38
N VAL A 13 -9.02 -13.62 52.96
CA VAL A 13 -7.75 -13.21 52.33
C VAL A 13 -7.48 -14.06 51.08
N THR A 14 -7.56 -15.39 51.20
CA THR A 14 -7.33 -16.29 50.06
C THR A 14 -8.37 -16.15 48.94
N ARG A 15 -9.63 -15.84 49.27
CA ARG A 15 -10.66 -15.50 48.26
C ARG A 15 -10.36 -14.17 47.56
N THR A 16 -9.93 -13.16 48.31
CA THR A 16 -9.54 -11.85 47.77
C THR A 16 -8.32 -11.96 46.85
N GLU A 17 -7.31 -12.74 47.24
CA GLU A 17 -6.15 -13.05 46.39
C GLU A 17 -6.54 -13.80 45.12
N LYS A 18 -7.43 -14.79 45.21
CA LYS A 18 -7.95 -15.51 44.02
C LYS A 18 -8.71 -14.59 43.07
N LEU A 19 -9.46 -13.60 43.57
CA LEU A 19 -10.13 -12.59 42.74
C LEU A 19 -9.12 -11.65 42.07
N SER A 20 -8.08 -11.22 42.81
CA SER A 20 -6.98 -10.41 42.28
C SER A 20 -6.22 -11.13 41.15
N ILE A 21 -5.86 -12.41 41.37
CA ILE A 21 -5.19 -13.24 40.36
C ILE A 21 -6.08 -13.45 39.13
N LYS A 22 -7.39 -13.69 39.31
CA LYS A 22 -8.33 -13.79 38.18
C LYS A 22 -8.40 -12.50 37.36
N CYS A 23 -8.40 -11.33 38.01
CA CYS A 23 -8.38 -10.03 37.34
C CYS A 23 -7.07 -9.82 36.55
N ILE A 24 -5.92 -10.17 37.13
CA ILE A 24 -4.62 -10.10 36.45
C ILE A 24 -4.60 -11.05 35.25
N ALA A 25 -5.09 -12.28 35.40
CA ALA A 25 -5.15 -13.26 34.32
C ALA A 25 -6.08 -12.81 33.18
N SER A 26 -7.25 -12.24 33.48
CA SER A 26 -8.16 -11.70 32.46
C SER A 26 -7.54 -10.52 31.71
N ASN A 27 -6.91 -9.59 32.43
CA ASN A 27 -6.25 -8.44 31.83
C ASN A 27 -5.07 -8.86 30.96
N THR A 28 -4.28 -9.84 31.42
CA THR A 28 -3.19 -10.44 30.64
C THR A 28 -3.71 -11.08 29.35
N LYS A 29 -4.83 -11.81 29.42
CA LYS A 29 -5.45 -12.40 28.22
C LYS A 29 -5.92 -11.33 27.23
N ILE A 30 -6.54 -10.26 27.72
CA ILE A 30 -6.99 -9.14 26.88
C ILE A 30 -5.79 -8.46 26.20
N LEU A 31 -4.71 -8.21 26.95
CA LEU A 31 -3.49 -7.61 26.42
C LEU A 31 -2.84 -8.50 25.35
N LYS A 32 -2.73 -9.81 25.60
CA LYS A 32 -2.22 -10.77 24.60
C LYS A 32 -3.05 -10.73 23.31
N THR A 33 -4.38 -10.74 23.40
CA THR A 33 -5.24 -10.64 22.21
C THR A 33 -5.04 -9.32 21.46
N ARG A 34 -4.87 -8.20 22.19
CA ARG A 34 -4.59 -6.89 21.58
C ARG A 34 -3.24 -6.89 20.87
N ILE A 35 -2.20 -7.46 21.47
CA ILE A 35 -0.87 -7.60 20.86
C ILE A 35 -0.98 -8.41 19.57
N THR A 36 -1.59 -9.59 19.60
CA THR A 36 -1.75 -10.42 18.39
C THR A 36 -2.56 -9.71 17.30
N LYS A 37 -3.54 -8.87 17.66
CA LYS A 37 -4.28 -8.07 16.68
C LYS A 37 -3.41 -6.97 16.07
N LEU A 38 -2.59 -6.30 16.88
CA LEU A 38 -1.66 -5.28 16.41
C LEU A 38 -0.56 -5.87 15.53
N GLU A 39 -0.01 -7.04 15.88
CA GLU A 39 0.96 -7.76 15.06
C GLU A 39 0.39 -8.09 13.68
N LYS A 40 -0.83 -8.62 13.61
CA LYS A 40 -1.50 -8.87 12.33
C LYS A 40 -1.71 -7.60 11.52
N MET A 41 -2.10 -6.51 12.17
CA MET A 41 -2.29 -5.22 11.51
C MET A 41 -0.97 -4.68 10.96
N TYR A 42 0.12 -4.82 11.71
CA TYR A 42 1.46 -4.45 11.27
C TYR A 42 1.91 -5.24 10.04
N GLU A 43 1.73 -6.56 10.02
CA GLU A 43 2.08 -7.38 8.85
C GLU A 43 1.25 -6.99 7.61
N THR A 44 -0.05 -6.70 7.78
CA THR A 44 -0.87 -6.18 6.68
C THR A 44 -0.38 -4.83 6.18
N MET A 45 -0.07 -3.88 7.08
CA MET A 45 0.47 -2.58 6.68
C MET A 45 1.81 -2.71 5.96
N LYS A 46 2.67 -3.62 6.41
CA LYS A 46 3.94 -3.90 5.75
C LYS A 46 3.77 -4.43 4.33
N GLN A 47 2.86 -5.39 4.13
CA GLN A 47 2.55 -5.89 2.79
C GLN A 47 2.00 -4.78 1.88
N GLN A 48 1.13 -3.91 2.40
CA GLN A 48 0.62 -2.76 1.65
C GLN A 48 1.75 -1.81 1.22
N GLN A 49 2.69 -1.54 2.13
CA GLN A 49 3.86 -0.71 1.85
C GLN A 49 4.70 -1.33 0.73
N ASP A 50 5.01 -2.62 0.82
CA ASP A 50 5.78 -3.36 -0.19
C ASP A 50 5.07 -3.35 -1.55
N ASP A 51 3.75 -3.55 -1.56
CA ASP A 51 2.91 -3.52 -2.76
C ASP A 51 2.88 -2.13 -3.41
N ILE A 52 2.77 -1.06 -2.60
CA ILE A 52 2.82 0.33 -3.09
C ILE A 52 4.22 0.64 -3.64
N GLN A 53 5.28 0.19 -2.96
CA GLN A 53 6.66 0.38 -3.42
C GLN A 53 6.91 -0.33 -4.75
N TYR A 54 6.41 -1.57 -4.91
CA TYR A 54 6.47 -2.30 -6.17
C TYR A 54 5.79 -1.52 -7.31
N LEU A 55 4.61 -0.95 -7.07
CA LEU A 55 3.94 -0.12 -8.07
C LEU A 55 4.77 1.12 -8.40
N LEU A 56 5.29 1.81 -7.38
CA LEU A 56 6.12 3.00 -7.55
C LEU A 56 7.38 2.71 -8.40
N ASP A 57 8.08 1.63 -8.10
CA ASP A 57 9.29 1.24 -8.84
C ASP A 57 8.97 0.94 -10.31
N ALA A 58 7.83 0.30 -10.58
CA ALA A 58 7.37 0.07 -11.95
C ALA A 58 7.10 1.38 -12.69
N VAL A 59 6.41 2.34 -12.06
CA VAL A 59 6.09 3.63 -12.68
C VAL A 59 7.35 4.50 -12.87
N LEU A 60 8.28 4.50 -11.91
CA LEU A 60 9.56 5.19 -12.04
C LEU A 60 10.36 4.66 -13.23
N LYS A 61 10.39 3.34 -13.42
CA LYS A 61 11.01 2.73 -14.59
C LYS A 61 10.36 3.18 -15.90
N TRP A 62 9.04 3.31 -15.94
CA TRP A 62 8.33 3.81 -17.12
C TRP A 62 8.69 5.27 -17.42
N ASP A 63 8.75 6.12 -16.39
CA ASP A 63 9.19 7.51 -16.54
C ASP A 63 10.62 7.61 -17.09
N GLU A 64 11.54 6.77 -16.60
CA GLU A 64 12.88 6.66 -17.17
C GLU A 64 12.88 6.19 -18.63
N ASP A 65 12.06 5.20 -18.98
CA ASP A 65 11.93 4.73 -20.35
C ASP A 65 11.47 5.85 -21.29
N PHE A 66 10.49 6.67 -20.87
CA PHE A 66 10.06 7.84 -21.65
C PHE A 66 11.12 8.94 -21.72
N LYS A 67 11.93 9.13 -20.68
CA LYS A 67 13.08 10.05 -20.71
C LYS A 67 14.17 9.61 -21.68
N ARG A 68 14.38 8.30 -21.84
CA ARG A 68 15.37 7.70 -22.75
C ARG A 68 14.95 7.70 -24.23
N VAL A 69 13.70 8.03 -24.55
CA VAL A 69 13.26 8.12 -25.95
C VAL A 69 14.08 9.19 -26.67
N VAL A 70 14.77 8.78 -27.72
CA VAL A 70 15.58 9.67 -28.57
C VAL A 70 14.71 10.84 -29.06
N ARG A 71 15.31 12.02 -29.20
CA ARG A 71 14.63 13.24 -29.68
C ARG A 71 15.27 13.75 -30.97
N PHE A 72 14.48 14.35 -31.84
CA PHE A 72 14.97 15.11 -32.98
C PHE A 72 15.73 16.37 -32.52
N SER A 73 16.45 17.02 -33.43
CA SER A 73 17.17 18.28 -33.17
C SER A 73 16.29 19.40 -32.60
N GLN A 74 14.98 19.35 -32.85
CA GLN A 74 13.96 20.27 -32.33
C GLN A 74 13.40 19.87 -30.95
N GLY A 75 13.98 18.87 -30.28
CA GLY A 75 13.57 18.39 -28.95
C GLY A 75 12.33 17.49 -28.93
N VAL A 76 11.73 17.20 -30.09
CA VAL A 76 10.54 16.35 -30.23
C VAL A 76 10.90 14.85 -30.13
N PRO A 77 10.21 14.04 -29.32
CA PRO A 77 10.49 12.61 -29.20
C PRO A 77 10.25 11.83 -30.51
N HIS A 78 11.09 10.83 -30.77
CA HIS A 78 10.86 9.87 -31.85
C HIS A 78 9.65 8.98 -31.53
N MET A 79 8.59 9.11 -32.34
CA MET A 79 7.32 8.42 -32.07
C MET A 79 7.39 6.91 -32.12
N ARG A 80 8.36 6.33 -32.84
CA ARG A 80 8.61 4.88 -32.77
C ARG A 80 9.00 4.45 -31.36
N GLY A 81 9.96 5.13 -30.73
CA GLY A 81 10.39 4.81 -29.36
C GLY A 81 9.28 5.01 -28.33
N THR A 82 8.44 6.05 -28.50
CA THR A 82 7.24 6.24 -27.68
C THR A 82 6.27 5.07 -27.83
N LYS A 83 5.96 4.63 -29.06
CA LYS A 83 5.09 3.47 -29.31
C LYS A 83 5.64 2.19 -28.68
N ASP A 84 6.92 1.92 -28.88
CA ASP A 84 7.58 0.73 -28.34
C ASP A 84 7.52 0.71 -26.81
N THR A 85 7.72 1.87 -26.17
CA THR A 85 7.59 2.04 -24.72
C THR A 85 6.16 1.79 -24.25
N CYS A 86 5.16 2.42 -24.89
CA CYS A 86 3.75 2.19 -24.57
C CYS A 86 3.35 0.71 -24.70
N SER A 87 3.82 0.01 -25.75
CA SER A 87 3.55 -1.41 -25.94
C SER A 87 4.10 -2.27 -24.81
N LYS A 88 5.33 -2.00 -24.35
CA LYS A 88 5.94 -2.72 -23.21
C LYS A 88 5.12 -2.53 -21.93
N ILE A 89 4.70 -1.29 -21.66
CA ILE A 89 3.90 -0.95 -20.49
C ILE A 89 2.55 -1.68 -20.53
N LYS A 90 1.88 -1.73 -21.69
CA LYS A 90 0.62 -2.51 -21.84
C LYS A 90 0.79 -3.98 -21.49
N THR A 91 1.92 -4.59 -21.85
CA THR A 91 2.19 -5.99 -21.51
C THR A 91 2.30 -6.18 -19.99
N ILE A 92 2.86 -5.21 -19.27
CA ILE A 92 2.93 -5.25 -17.80
C ILE A 92 1.55 -5.03 -17.18
N MET A 93 0.75 -4.12 -17.72
CA MET A 93 -0.62 -3.81 -17.28
C MET A 93 -1.68 -4.79 -17.82
N ILE A 94 -1.28 -6.01 -18.17
CA ILE A 94 -2.21 -7.03 -18.69
C ILE A 94 -3.23 -7.41 -17.60
N PRO A 95 -4.51 -7.61 -17.95
CA PRO A 95 -5.52 -8.04 -16.99
C PRO A 95 -5.09 -9.32 -16.27
N ASN A 96 -5.28 -9.36 -14.95
CA ASN A 96 -4.87 -10.46 -14.07
C ASN A 96 -3.36 -10.75 -14.05
N GLY A 97 -2.53 -9.87 -14.61
CA GLY A 97 -1.08 -9.86 -14.38
C GLY A 97 -0.76 -9.45 -12.95
N GLU A 98 0.52 -9.59 -12.56
CA GLU A 98 1.00 -9.23 -11.22
C GLU A 98 0.64 -7.78 -10.86
N PHE A 99 0.94 -6.85 -11.75
CA PHE A 99 0.61 -5.43 -11.58
C PHE A 99 -0.89 -5.17 -11.33
N ASP A 100 -1.76 -5.77 -12.14
CA ASP A 100 -3.23 -5.63 -12.02
C ASP A 100 -3.76 -6.27 -10.73
N ARG A 101 -3.16 -7.39 -10.29
CA ARG A 101 -3.51 -8.02 -9.00
C ARG A 101 -3.11 -7.15 -7.81
N THR A 102 -1.91 -6.57 -7.83
CA THR A 102 -1.46 -5.68 -6.76
C THR A 102 -2.39 -4.48 -6.61
N ILE A 103 -2.81 -3.85 -7.71
CA ILE A 103 -3.80 -2.76 -7.68
C ILE A 103 -5.12 -3.23 -7.04
N LYS A 104 -5.63 -4.40 -7.45
CA LYS A 104 -6.89 -4.95 -6.90
C LYS A 104 -6.79 -5.29 -5.42
N ILE A 105 -5.63 -5.77 -4.95
CA ILE A 105 -5.39 -6.05 -3.52
C ILE A 105 -5.45 -4.75 -2.73
N LEU A 106 -4.67 -3.74 -3.12
CA LEU A 106 -4.61 -2.44 -2.45
C LEU A 106 -5.96 -1.70 -2.48
N GLU A 107 -6.72 -1.82 -3.57
CA GLU A 107 -8.09 -1.29 -3.67
C GLU A 107 -9.04 -2.01 -2.70
N LYS A 108 -9.00 -3.34 -2.65
CA LYS A 108 -9.83 -4.15 -1.75
C LYS A 108 -9.52 -3.86 -0.28
N GLU A 109 -8.26 -3.61 0.04
CA GLU A 109 -7.82 -3.28 1.39
C GLU A 109 -8.15 -1.85 1.82
N ASN A 110 -8.76 -1.04 0.93
CA ASN A 110 -9.17 0.34 1.18
C ASN A 110 -8.01 1.21 1.70
N VAL A 111 -6.84 1.06 1.10
CA VAL A 111 -5.68 1.89 1.45
C VAL A 111 -6.01 3.37 1.19
N SER A 112 -5.75 4.21 2.19
CA SER A 112 -6.10 5.62 2.14
C SER A 112 -5.39 6.33 0.98
N GLY A 113 -6.14 7.08 0.18
CA GLY A 113 -5.62 7.77 -1.00
C GLY A 113 -5.43 6.88 -2.24
N PHE A 114 -5.50 5.55 -2.12
CA PHE A 114 -5.24 4.64 -3.24
C PHE A 114 -6.32 4.68 -4.33
N ALA A 115 -7.56 5.07 -3.99
CA ALA A 115 -8.62 5.29 -4.99
C ALA A 115 -8.22 6.30 -6.08
N ARG A 116 -7.45 7.34 -5.73
CA ARG A 116 -6.92 8.30 -6.71
C ARG A 116 -5.92 7.63 -7.66
N VAL A 117 -5.07 6.76 -7.13
CA VAL A 117 -4.08 6.00 -7.91
C VAL A 117 -4.77 5.08 -8.92
N VAL A 118 -5.85 4.40 -8.53
CA VAL A 118 -6.64 3.55 -9.44
C VAL A 118 -7.19 4.36 -10.61
N LEU A 119 -7.75 5.54 -10.35
CA LEU A 119 -8.24 6.44 -11.41
C LEU A 119 -7.12 6.89 -12.34
N LEU A 120 -5.97 7.30 -11.79
CA LEU A 120 -4.82 7.71 -12.59
C LEU A 120 -4.27 6.57 -13.46
N PHE A 121 -4.27 5.32 -12.96
CA PHE A 121 -3.88 4.17 -13.77
C PHE A 121 -4.90 3.85 -14.87
N ALA A 122 -6.20 4.06 -14.63
CA ALA A 122 -7.22 3.91 -15.65
C ALA A 122 -7.06 4.96 -16.76
N ASP A 123 -6.84 6.23 -16.38
CA ASP A 123 -6.57 7.33 -17.31
C ASP A 123 -5.29 7.04 -18.12
N PHE A 124 -4.23 6.62 -17.44
CA PHE A 124 -2.97 6.24 -18.08
C PHE A 124 -3.15 5.10 -19.07
N LYS A 125 -3.88 4.05 -18.71
CA LYS A 125 -4.18 2.92 -19.59
C LYS A 125 -4.92 3.38 -20.86
N SER A 126 -5.87 4.30 -20.73
CA SER A 126 -6.58 4.87 -21.88
C SER A 126 -5.64 5.64 -22.82
N LEU A 127 -4.65 6.36 -22.28
CA LEU A 127 -3.63 7.04 -23.08
C LEU A 127 -2.79 6.03 -23.87
N LEU A 128 -2.42 4.90 -23.26
CA LEU A 128 -1.63 3.89 -23.96
C LEU A 128 -2.34 3.36 -25.22
N ASP A 129 -3.67 3.38 -25.28
CA ASP A 129 -4.48 2.95 -26.43
C ASP A 129 -4.48 3.91 -27.63
N GLU A 130 -3.86 5.08 -27.50
CA GLU A 130 -3.70 6.06 -28.58
C GLU A 130 -2.89 5.49 -29.76
N LYS A 131 -3.53 5.40 -30.94
CA LYS A 131 -2.93 4.81 -32.15
C LYS A 131 -1.89 5.73 -32.81
N SER A 132 -2.03 7.03 -32.59
CA SER A 132 -1.24 8.09 -33.24
C SER A 132 -0.62 9.04 -32.21
N PRO A 133 0.43 8.60 -31.48
CA PRO A 133 1.13 9.44 -30.53
C PRO A 133 1.73 10.66 -31.23
N THR A 134 1.56 11.80 -30.59
CA THR A 134 2.09 13.11 -30.97
C THR A 134 3.07 13.62 -29.91
N ALA A 135 3.74 14.75 -30.17
CA ALA A 135 4.54 15.41 -29.13
C ALA A 135 3.70 15.77 -27.89
N LYS A 136 2.47 16.24 -28.10
CA LYS A 136 1.50 16.53 -27.03
C LYS A 136 1.16 15.28 -26.22
N PHE A 137 0.94 14.15 -26.89
CA PHE A 137 0.71 12.86 -26.24
C PHE A 137 1.87 12.48 -25.30
N SER A 138 3.11 12.59 -25.76
CA SER A 138 4.28 12.25 -24.93
C SER A 138 4.42 13.17 -23.70
N GLU A 139 3.98 14.42 -23.78
CA GLU A 139 3.91 15.31 -22.61
C GLU A 139 2.81 14.87 -21.65
N THR A 140 1.61 14.59 -22.14
CA THR A 140 0.49 14.11 -21.32
C THR A 140 0.85 12.84 -20.57
N VAL A 141 1.49 11.87 -21.25
CA VAL A 141 2.01 10.64 -20.63
C VAL A 141 2.96 10.95 -19.49
N ARG A 142 3.93 11.85 -19.68
CA ARG A 142 4.87 12.25 -18.62
C ARG A 142 4.18 12.94 -17.44
N GLN A 143 3.20 13.80 -17.71
CA GLN A 143 2.42 14.46 -16.68
C GLN A 143 1.63 13.43 -15.85
N THR A 144 0.92 12.50 -16.50
CA THR A 144 0.18 11.44 -15.82
C THR A 144 1.11 10.54 -15.00
N LEU A 145 2.29 10.16 -15.53
CA LEU A 145 3.29 9.40 -14.77
C LEU A 145 3.78 10.19 -13.54
N GLY A 146 4.05 11.49 -13.70
CA GLY A 146 4.44 12.37 -12.60
C GLY A 146 3.37 12.47 -11.51
N GLU A 147 2.09 12.56 -11.90
CA GLU A 147 0.96 12.54 -10.95
C GLU A 147 0.85 11.20 -10.20
N ILE A 148 1.02 10.08 -10.91
CA ILE A 148 1.01 8.74 -10.28
C ILE A 148 2.16 8.62 -9.28
N ILE A 149 3.38 8.96 -9.69
CA ILE A 149 4.58 8.93 -8.85
C ILE A 149 4.38 9.80 -7.60
N GLY A 150 3.95 11.04 -7.78
CA GLY A 150 3.70 11.97 -6.68
C GLY A 150 2.64 11.47 -5.70
N THR A 151 1.56 10.87 -6.21
CA THR A 151 0.50 10.30 -5.38
C THR A 151 1.00 9.08 -4.60
N LEU A 152 1.75 8.17 -5.23
CA LEU A 152 2.34 7.00 -4.57
C LEU A 152 3.34 7.39 -3.48
N TYR A 153 4.24 8.34 -3.75
CA TYR A 153 5.13 8.89 -2.74
C TYR A 153 4.37 9.54 -1.58
N THR A 154 3.30 10.28 -1.88
CA THR A 154 2.47 10.89 -0.84
C THR A 154 1.83 9.84 0.05
N ILE A 155 1.34 8.73 -0.51
CA ILE A 155 0.79 7.62 0.27
C ILE A 155 1.86 6.99 1.16
N LEU A 156 3.04 6.66 0.61
CA LEU A 156 4.15 6.10 1.37
C LEU A 156 4.58 7.02 2.52
N ASN A 157 4.78 8.31 2.23
CA ASN A 157 5.28 9.28 3.21
C ASN A 157 4.25 9.68 4.26
N LEU A 158 2.95 9.63 3.98
CA LEU A 158 1.92 10.01 4.96
C LEU A 158 1.43 8.84 5.81
N PHE A 159 1.41 7.61 5.27
CA PHE A 159 0.79 6.47 5.93
C PHE A 159 1.78 5.41 6.40
N TYR A 160 3.00 5.38 5.86
CA TYR A 160 3.97 4.33 6.12
C TYR A 160 5.33 4.84 6.59
N ASP A 161 5.46 6.15 6.90
CA ASP A 161 6.63 6.84 7.46
C ASP A 161 7.97 6.13 7.17
N GLN A 162 8.69 6.59 6.14
CA GLN A 162 10.09 6.18 5.95
C GLN A 162 11.01 6.81 7.01
#